data_AF-A0A537QI94-F1
#
_entry.id   AF-A0A537QI94-F1
#
_cell.length_a   1.000
_cell.length_b   1.000
_cell.length_c   1.000
_cell.angle_alpha   90.00
_cell.angle_beta   90.00
_cell.angle_gamma   90.00
#
_symmetry.space_group_name_H-M   'P 1'
#
loop_
_entity.id
_entity.type
_entity.pdbx_description
1 polymer ?
#
loop_
_entity_poly.entity_id
_entity_poly.type
_entity_poly.pdbx_seq_one_letter_code
_entity_poly.pdbx_strand_id
1 'polypeptide(L)'
;MLDSTGDVADDKVLKSVVVELGDGQKFPAHYGPHPPRGAPPTDYFWSVHWEIPADYPTGSLGYKVIATTMDDATQTWQPFTRAPSQLTVIAGEPEMKN
;
A
#
# COMPACT_ATOMS: atom_id res chain seq x y z
N MET A 1 -1.93 -1.53 10.08
CA MET A 1 -0.62 -1.25 10.71
C MET A 1 -0.87 -1.03 12.18
N LEU A 2 0.07 -1.42 13.04
CA LEU A 2 -0.05 -1.17 14.48
C LEU A 2 0.91 -0.05 14.89
N ASP A 3 0.53 0.72 15.89
CA ASP A 3 1.41 1.67 16.55
C ASP A 3 2.33 0.95 17.57
N SER A 4 3.07 1.73 18.36
CA SER A 4 4.00 1.19 19.36
C SER A 4 3.31 0.50 20.54
N THR A 5 2.02 0.75 20.79
CA THR A 5 1.25 0.09 21.85
C THR A 5 0.55 -1.17 21.36
N GLY A 6 0.57 -1.41 20.03
CA GLY A 6 -0.10 -2.53 19.39
C GLY A 6 -1.52 -2.22 18.95
N ASP A 7 -1.94 -0.95 19.03
CA ASP A 7 -3.25 -0.48 18.56
C ASP A 7 -3.19 -0.15 17.07
N VAL A 8 -4.35 -0.04 16.42
CA VAL A 8 -4.41 0.30 14.99
C VAL A 8 -3.84 1.71 14.77
N ALA A 9 -2.82 1.81 13.92
CA ALA A 9 -2.28 3.08 13.46
C ALA A 9 -3.21 3.72 12.43
N ASP A 10 -4.28 4.35 12.93
CA ASP A 10 -5.31 5.05 12.15
C ASP A 10 -4.86 6.45 11.70
N ASP A 11 -5.81 7.25 11.19
CA ASP A 11 -5.62 8.63 10.75
C ASP A 11 -5.43 9.65 11.89
N LYS A 12 -5.49 9.22 13.15
CA LYS A 12 -5.11 10.05 14.32
C LYS A 12 -3.66 9.81 14.72
N VAL A 13 -3.10 8.64 14.39
CA VAL A 13 -1.71 8.29 14.67
C VAL A 13 -0.80 8.65 13.50
N LEU A 14 -1.22 8.29 12.29
CA LEU A 14 -0.45 8.51 11.07
C LEU A 14 -1.00 9.69 10.28
N LYS A 15 -0.14 10.66 10.04
CA LYS A 15 -0.41 11.81 9.17
C LYS A 15 -0.46 11.39 7.70
N SER A 16 0.37 10.43 7.30
CA SER A 16 0.39 9.92 5.93
C SER A 16 0.98 8.52 5.84
N VAL A 17 0.48 7.73 4.90
CA VAL A 17 1.12 6.50 4.42
C VAL A 17 1.35 6.65 2.92
N VAL A 18 2.58 6.38 2.46
CA VAL A 18 2.96 6.45 1.05
C VAL A 18 3.56 5.12 0.62
N VAL A 19 3.07 4.56 -0.48
CA VAL A 19 3.73 3.45 -1.17
C VAL A 19 4.63 4.03 -2.25
N GLU A 20 5.92 3.69 -2.19
CA GLU A 20 6.89 4.06 -3.23
C GLU A 20 7.34 2.80 -3.97
N LEU A 21 7.15 2.76 -5.29
CA LEU A 21 7.59 1.66 -6.15
C LEU A 21 9.09 1.78 -6.45
N GLY A 22 9.70 0.69 -6.93
CA GLY A 22 11.13 0.60 -7.20
C GLY A 22 11.62 1.53 -8.30
N ASP A 23 10.72 2.05 -9.13
CA ASP A 23 10.98 3.08 -10.15
C ASP A 23 10.81 4.52 -9.62
N GLY A 24 10.47 4.68 -8.34
CA GLY A 24 10.31 5.97 -7.67
C GLY A 24 8.89 6.57 -7.74
N GLN A 25 7.93 5.91 -8.39
CA GLN A 25 6.53 6.35 -8.34
C GLN A 25 6.01 6.32 -6.89
N LYS A 26 5.28 7.35 -6.48
CA LYS A 26 4.77 7.51 -5.11
C LYS A 26 3.25 7.64 -5.11
N PHE A 27 2.62 6.84 -4.27
CA PHE A 27 1.18 6.78 -4.16
C PHE A 27 0.76 7.02 -2.70
N PRO A 28 0.06 8.13 -2.40
CA PRO A 28 -0.50 8.33 -1.07
C PRO A 28 -1.64 7.34 -0.85
N ALA A 29 -1.59 6.62 0.27
CA ALA A 29 -2.67 5.75 0.70
C ALA A 29 -3.76 6.56 1.42
N HIS A 30 -4.99 6.08 1.33
CA HIS A 30 -6.15 6.65 2.01
C HIS A 30 -6.60 5.72 3.15
N TYR A 31 -6.83 6.29 4.34
CA TYR A 31 -7.42 5.58 5.46
C TYR A 31 -8.94 5.54 5.33
N GLY A 32 -9.55 4.36 5.33
CA GLY A 32 -11.00 4.27 5.21
C GLY A 32 -11.59 2.90 5.55
N PRO A 33 -12.93 2.84 5.65
CA PRO A 33 -13.65 1.62 6.00
C PRO A 33 -13.64 0.58 4.88
N HIS A 34 -13.72 -0.69 5.26
CA HIS A 34 -13.95 -1.82 4.35
C HIS A 34 -15.07 -2.73 4.88
N PRO A 35 -16.08 -3.11 4.06
CA PRO A 35 -16.29 -2.63 2.69
C PRO A 35 -16.68 -1.14 2.67
N PRO A 36 -16.34 -0.40 1.60
CA PRO A 36 -16.56 1.05 1.57
C PRO A 36 -18.03 1.44 1.42
N ARG A 37 -18.90 0.54 0.93
CA ARG A 37 -20.34 0.75 0.73
C ARG A 37 -21.10 -0.57 0.86
N GLY A 38 -22.40 -0.49 1.15
CA GLY A 38 -23.34 -1.61 1.03
C GLY A 38 -23.43 -2.55 2.23
N ALA A 39 -22.55 -2.41 3.22
CA ALA A 39 -22.62 -3.12 4.49
C ALA A 39 -21.93 -2.31 5.60
N PRO A 40 -22.21 -2.59 6.89
CA PRO A 40 -21.44 -2.03 7.99
C PRO A 40 -19.93 -2.32 7.81
N PRO A 41 -19.03 -1.36 8.07
CA PRO A 41 -17.60 -1.61 8.04
C PRO A 41 -17.22 -2.71 9.01
N THR A 42 -16.44 -3.68 8.54
CA THR A 42 -15.84 -4.71 9.40
C THR A 42 -14.41 -4.38 9.77
N ASP A 43 -13.75 -3.49 9.01
CA ASP A 43 -12.35 -3.13 9.20
C ASP A 43 -12.03 -1.75 8.62
N TYR A 44 -10.83 -1.23 8.91
CA TYR A 44 -10.31 0.02 8.37
C TYR A 44 -8.86 -0.13 7.93
N PHE A 45 -8.54 0.38 6.74
CA PHE A 45 -7.23 0.20 6.15
C PHE A 45 -6.68 1.50 5.57
N TRP A 46 -5.35 1.63 5.63
CA TRP A 46 -4.61 2.44 4.69
C TRP A 46 -4.50 1.67 3.38
N SER A 47 -5.10 2.19 2.32
CA SER A 47 -5.18 1.51 1.03
C SER A 47 -4.75 2.41 -0.13
N VAL A 48 -4.14 1.80 -1.14
CA VAL A 48 -3.81 2.44 -2.40
C VAL A 48 -4.39 1.60 -3.53
N HIS A 49 -4.92 2.27 -4.54
CA HIS A 49 -5.26 1.65 -5.82
C HIS A 49 -4.21 2.09 -6.85
N TRP A 50 -3.64 1.12 -7.55
CA TRP A 50 -2.69 1.35 -8.64
C TRP A 50 -3.01 0.41 -9.79
N GLU A 51 -3.25 0.99 -10.96
CA GLU A 51 -3.37 0.25 -12.20
C GLU A 51 -1.98 0.13 -12.82
N ILE A 52 -1.56 -1.09 -13.12
CA ILE A 52 -0.27 -1.36 -13.74
C ILE A 52 -0.32 -0.84 -15.19
N PRO A 53 0.56 0.11 -15.59
CA PRO A 53 0.62 0.58 -16.97
C PRO A 53 0.87 -0.56 -17.96
N ALA A 54 0.29 -0.47 -19.17
CA ALA A 54 0.43 -1.52 -20.19
C ALA A 54 1.89 -1.79 -20.59
N ASP A 55 2.76 -0.78 -20.47
CA ASP A 55 4.18 -0.83 -20.78
C ASP A 55 5.07 -1.01 -19.53
N TYR A 56 4.49 -1.30 -18.35
CA TYR A 56 5.26 -1.51 -17.14
C TYR A 56 6.13 -2.77 -17.24
N PRO A 57 7.41 -2.72 -16.82
CA PRO A 57 8.28 -3.89 -16.88
C PRO A 57 7.73 -5.09 -16.12
N THR A 58 7.83 -6.28 -16.71
CA THR A 58 7.51 -7.52 -16.01
C THR A 58 8.64 -7.92 -15.05
N GLY A 59 8.32 -8.76 -14.07
CA GLY A 59 9.26 -9.25 -13.06
C GLY A 59 8.91 -8.76 -11.66
N SER A 60 9.88 -8.86 -10.74
CA SER A 60 9.63 -8.54 -9.34
C SER A 60 9.37 -7.04 -9.13
N LEU A 61 8.28 -6.73 -8.46
CA LEU A 61 7.90 -5.37 -8.09
C LEU A 61 8.63 -4.98 -6.79
N GLY A 62 9.65 -4.16 -6.92
CA GLY A 62 10.22 -3.46 -5.78
C GLY A 62 9.24 -2.42 -5.25
N TYR A 63 9.05 -2.36 -3.94
CA TYR A 63 8.28 -1.30 -3.29
C TYR A 63 8.70 -1.11 -1.84
N LYS A 64 8.33 0.01 -1.24
CA LYS A 64 8.41 0.27 0.20
C LYS A 64 7.18 1.03 0.66
N VAL A 65 6.90 0.96 1.96
CA VAL A 65 5.82 1.69 2.61
C VAL A 65 6.44 2.67 3.59
N ILE A 66 6.13 3.95 3.45
CA ILE A 66 6.62 5.03 4.29
C ILE A 66 5.43 5.55 5.09
N ALA A 67 5.45 5.33 6.40
CA ALA A 67 4.47 5.88 7.32
C ALA A 67 5.06 7.11 8.03
N THR A 68 4.30 8.19 8.09
CA THR A 68 4.67 9.42 8.80
C THR A 68 3.65 9.65 9.90
N THR A 69 4.11 9.79 11.13
CA THR A 69 3.29 10.08 12.31
C THR A 69 2.89 11.55 12.35
N MET A 70 1.98 11.90 13.26
CA MET A 70 1.55 13.29 13.47
C MET A 70 2.66 14.24 13.92
N ASP A 71 3.72 13.73 14.53
CA ASP A 71 4.91 14.48 14.97
C ASP A 71 6.08 14.43 13.95
N ASP A 72 5.77 14.11 12.69
CA ASP A 72 6.73 14.08 11.57
C ASP A 72 7.80 12.98 11.63
N ALA A 73 7.74 12.05 12.59
CA ALA A 73 8.59 10.87 12.57
C ALA A 73 8.20 9.95 11.40
N THR A 74 9.20 9.37 10.74
CA THR A 74 8.97 8.47 9.59
C THR A 74 9.51 7.08 9.87
N GLN A 75 8.74 6.07 9.47
CA GLN A 75 9.15 4.68 9.48
C GLN A 75 8.98 4.09 8.08
N THR A 76 10.03 3.41 7.60
CA THR A 76 9.99 2.72 6.31
C THR A 76 9.96 1.22 6.54
N TRP A 77 8.96 0.56 5.95
CA TRP A 77 8.92 -0.88 5.80
C TRP A 77 9.28 -1.26 4.37
N GLN A 78 10.05 -2.35 4.22
CA GLN A 78 10.42 -2.91 2.93
C GLN A 78 10.08 -4.42 2.90
N PRO A 79 9.67 -4.97 1.75
CA PRO A 79 9.47 -6.39 1.58
C PRO A 79 10.82 -7.14 1.62
N PHE A 80 10.73 -8.47 1.69
CA PHE A 80 11.91 -9.33 1.62
C PHE A 80 12.72 -9.10 0.33
N THR A 81 14.04 -9.21 0.45
CA THR A 81 15.00 -8.99 -0.66
C THR A 81 15.20 -10.23 -1.52
N ARG A 82 14.35 -11.26 -1.38
CA ARG A 82 14.41 -12.50 -2.15
C ARG A 82 13.35 -12.47 -3.22
N ALA A 83 13.77 -12.57 -4.49
CA ALA A 83 12.87 -12.48 -5.64
C ALA A 83 11.62 -13.40 -5.54
N PRO A 84 11.70 -14.66 -5.06
CA PRO A 84 10.52 -15.52 -4.93
C PRO A 84 9.45 -15.05 -3.93
N SER A 85 9.79 -14.10 -3.06
CA SER A 85 8.89 -13.55 -2.03
C SER A 85 8.36 -12.15 -2.38
N GLN A 86 8.70 -11.64 -3.56
CA GLN A 86 8.24 -10.34 -4.03
C GLN A 86 6.98 -10.50 -4.88
N LEU A 87 6.13 -9.48 -4.86
CA LEU A 87 5.07 -9.33 -5.85
C LEU A 87 5.69 -9.33 -7.25
N THR A 88 5.00 -9.93 -8.23
CA THR A 88 5.52 -10.05 -9.60
C THR A 88 4.51 -9.46 -10.57
N VAL A 89 4.97 -8.53 -11.40
CA VAL A 89 4.22 -8.06 -12.57
C VAL A 89 4.38 -9.11 -13.66
N ILE A 90 3.26 -9.67 -14.11
CA ILE A 90 3.20 -10.61 -15.22
C ILE A 90 2.56 -9.92 -16.43
N ALA A 91 3.02 -10.24 -17.63
CA ALA A 91 2.36 -9.78 -18.84
C ALA A 91 0.97 -10.42 -18.94
N GLY A 92 -0.02 -9.62 -19.29
CA GLY A 92 -1.38 -10.11 -19.56
C GLY A 92 -2.34 -8.98 -19.87
N GLU A 93 -3.43 -9.33 -20.55
CA GLU A 93 -4.66 -8.53 -20.63
C GLU A 93 -5.64 -9.14 -19.62
N PRO A 94 -5.65 -8.71 -18.35
CA PRO A 94 -6.66 -9.20 -17.42
C PRO A 94 -8.05 -8.80 -17.95
N GLU A 95 -8.98 -9.75 -18.03
CA GLU A 95 -10.39 -9.40 -18.22
C GLU A 95 -10.86 -8.59 -17.00
N MET A 96 -10.90 -7.27 -17.16
CA MET A 96 -11.45 -6.37 -16.15
C MET A 96 -12.98 -6.51 -16.19
N LYS A 97 -13.54 -7.31 -15.28
CA LYS A 97 -14.98 -7.35 -15.06
C LYS A 97 -15.38 -6.12 -14.24
N ASN A 98 -16.08 -5.20 -14.90
CA ASN A 98 -16.74 -4.05 -14.27
C ASN A 98 -17.92 -4.48 -13.41
#